data_AF-A0A965CQU7-F1
#
_entry.id   AF-A0A965CQU7-F1
#
_cell.length_a   1.000
_cell.length_b   1.000
_cell.length_c   1.000
_cell.angle_alpha   90.00
_cell.angle_beta   90.00
_cell.angle_gamma   90.00
#
_symmetry.space_group_name_H-M   'P 1'
#
loop_
_entity.id
_entity.type
_entity.pdbx_description
1 polymer ?
#
loop_
_entity_poly.entity_id
_entity_poly.type
_entity_poly.pdbx_seq_one_letter_code
_entity_poly.pdbx_strand_id
1 'polypeptide(L)'
;LAIMILPFITAIAVDVFSTVPAVLKESAYGIGCTTWEVVTNVVIPYARVGLVGGVMLALGRALGETMAVTFIIGNSFKIDGSIFSPGTTISAAIASEFAESADLHRSALMYLGLLLFILTFFVLAAARLMLMRLEKRAGA
;
A
#
# COMPACT_ATOMS: atom_id res chain seq x y z
N LEU A 1 5.22 -12.20 -0.29
CA LEU A 1 4.73 -10.82 -0.15
C LEU A 1 5.73 -9.76 -0.63
N ALA A 2 6.95 -9.68 -0.07
CA ALA A 2 7.93 -8.63 -0.42
C ALA A 2 8.24 -8.54 -1.93
N ILE A 3 8.45 -9.67 -2.60
CA ILE A 3 8.79 -9.74 -4.04
C ILE A 3 7.70 -9.14 -4.95
N MET A 4 6.44 -9.15 -4.52
CA MET A 4 5.30 -8.65 -5.30
C MET A 4 5.06 -7.15 -5.10
N ILE A 5 5.34 -6.64 -3.90
CA ILE A 5 5.17 -5.24 -3.53
C ILE A 5 6.38 -4.39 -4.01
N LEU A 6 7.56 -4.99 -4.07
CA LEU A 6 8.81 -4.33 -4.47
C LEU A 6 8.72 -3.63 -5.84
N PRO A 7 8.28 -4.27 -6.95
CA PRO A 7 8.16 -3.60 -8.24
C PRO A 7 7.17 -2.42 -8.21
N PHE A 8 6.16 -2.49 -7.34
CA PHE A 8 5.17 -1.43 -7.19
C PHE A 8 5.74 -0.21 -6.46
N ILE A 9 6.46 -0.45 -5.35
CA ILE A 9 7.16 0.62 -4.60
C ILE A 9 8.22 1.27 -5.48
N THR A 10 9.01 0.48 -6.22
CA THR A 10 10.06 1.01 -7.08
C THR A 10 9.51 1.85 -8.22
N ALA A 11 8.41 1.43 -8.85
CA ALA A 11 7.76 2.21 -9.90
C ALA A 11 7.30 3.58 -9.38
N ILE A 12 6.61 3.60 -8.22
CA ILE A 12 6.14 4.86 -7.63
C ILE A 12 7.32 5.74 -7.18
N ALA A 13 8.38 5.15 -6.63
CA ALA A 13 9.56 5.91 -6.24
C ALA A 13 10.23 6.60 -7.44
N VAL A 14 10.35 5.91 -8.58
CA VAL A 14 10.91 6.48 -9.82
C VAL A 14 10.04 7.62 -10.35
N ASP A 15 8.72 7.45 -10.36
CA ASP A 15 7.78 8.50 -10.78
C ASP A 15 7.91 9.74 -9.89
N VAL A 16 7.90 9.55 -8.57
CA VAL A 16 8.02 10.65 -7.61
C VAL A 16 9.38 11.35 -7.74
N PHE A 17 10.48 10.62 -7.92
CA PHE A 17 11.80 11.25 -8.13
C PHE A 17 11.91 11.99 -9.47
N SER A 18 11.17 11.56 -10.48
CA SER A 18 11.10 12.23 -11.78
C SER A 18 10.33 13.56 -11.72
N THR A 19 9.44 13.74 -10.73
CA THR A 19 8.76 15.02 -10.49
C THR A 19 9.63 16.09 -9.84
N VAL A 20 10.84 15.76 -9.35
CA VAL A 20 11.75 16.76 -8.76
C VAL A 20 12.37 17.61 -9.87
N PRO A 21 12.16 18.95 -9.87
CA PRO A 21 12.68 19.84 -10.89
C PRO A 21 14.21 19.70 -11.07
N ALA A 22 14.66 19.66 -12.32
CA ALA A 22 16.09 19.56 -12.64
C ALA A 22 16.88 20.75 -12.07
N VAL A 23 16.30 21.96 -12.08
CA VAL A 23 16.91 23.18 -11.56
C VAL A 23 17.34 23.05 -10.10
N LEU A 24 16.55 22.38 -9.25
CA LEU A 24 16.89 22.14 -7.84
C LEU A 24 18.10 21.21 -7.70
N LYS A 25 18.21 20.19 -8.57
CA LYS A 25 19.33 19.26 -8.59
C LYS A 25 20.60 19.94 -9.13
N GLU A 26 20.49 20.66 -10.24
CA GLU A 26 21.61 21.37 -10.89
C GLU A 26 22.15 22.50 -10.02
N SER A 27 21.29 23.24 -9.31
CA SER A 27 21.72 24.28 -8.36
C SER A 27 22.52 23.70 -7.19
N ALA A 28 22.10 22.54 -6.68
CA ALA A 28 22.83 21.86 -5.62
C ALA A 28 24.20 21.35 -6.11
N TYR A 29 24.27 20.78 -7.32
CA TYR A 29 25.54 20.43 -7.95
C TYR A 29 26.43 21.66 -8.21
N GLY A 30 25.84 22.81 -8.58
CA GLY A 30 26.55 24.07 -8.82
C GLY A 30 27.21 24.67 -7.57
N ILE A 31 26.72 24.32 -6.37
CA ILE A 31 27.31 24.69 -5.08
C ILE A 31 28.41 23.69 -4.63
N GLY A 32 28.62 22.62 -5.41
CA GLY A 32 29.61 21.58 -5.13
C GLY A 32 29.08 20.43 -4.27
N CYS A 33 27.76 20.27 -4.13
CA CYS A 33 27.19 19.13 -3.42
C CYS A 33 27.48 17.82 -4.15
N THR A 34 27.78 16.77 -3.39
CA THR A 34 27.91 15.40 -3.88
C THR A 34 26.55 14.80 -4.24
N THR A 35 26.54 13.76 -5.07
CA THR A 35 25.31 13.03 -5.44
C THR A 35 24.53 12.55 -4.22
N TRP A 36 25.22 12.14 -3.15
CA TRP A 36 24.61 11.71 -1.89
C TRP A 36 23.91 12.86 -1.14
N GLU A 37 24.54 14.04 -1.10
CA GLU A 37 23.97 15.23 -0.47
C GLU A 37 22.76 15.75 -1.25
N VAL A 38 22.81 15.73 -2.58
CA VAL A 38 21.67 16.13 -3.42
C VAL A 38 20.48 15.19 -3.19
N VAL A 39 20.70 13.88 -3.15
CA VAL A 39 19.62 12.93 -2.89
C VAL A 39 19.03 13.13 -1.50
N THR A 40 19.88 13.21 -0.47
CA THR A 40 19.42 13.25 0.92
C THR A 40 18.79 14.59 1.31
N ASN A 41 19.38 15.71 0.86
CA ASN A 41 18.97 17.05 1.30
C ASN A 41 18.01 17.76 0.35
N VAL A 42 17.90 17.32 -0.92
CA VAL A 42 17.04 17.96 -1.93
C VAL A 42 15.96 17.01 -2.41
N VAL A 43 16.34 15.85 -2.94
CA VAL A 43 15.39 14.93 -3.60
C VAL A 43 14.45 14.28 -2.58
N ILE A 44 14.97 13.66 -1.52
CA ILE A 44 14.15 13.00 -0.48
C ILE A 44 13.14 13.95 0.18
N PRO A 45 13.52 15.13 0.70
CA PRO A 45 12.57 16.02 1.36
C PRO A 45 11.50 16.57 0.41
N TYR A 46 11.87 16.85 -0.86
CA TYR A 46 10.91 17.26 -1.89
C TYR A 46 9.94 16.13 -2.25
N ALA A 47 10.45 14.91 -2.40
CA ALA A 47 9.70 13.71 -2.73
C ALA A 47 8.93 13.09 -1.55
N ARG A 48 9.16 13.53 -0.30
CA ARG A 48 8.72 12.80 0.91
C ARG A 48 7.22 12.50 0.92
N VAL A 49 6.41 13.45 0.46
CA VAL A 49 4.95 13.34 0.46
C VAL A 49 4.51 12.28 -0.56
N GLY A 50 5.16 12.24 -1.73
CA GLY A 50 4.90 11.23 -2.76
C GLY A 50 5.41 9.85 -2.38
N LEU A 51 6.56 9.77 -1.72
CA LEU A 51 7.12 8.53 -1.22
C LEU A 51 6.22 7.90 -0.15
N VAL A 52 5.75 8.70 0.81
CA VAL A 52 4.82 8.23 1.86
C VAL A 52 3.49 7.78 1.25
N GLY A 53 2.94 8.53 0.29
CA GLY A 53 1.73 8.13 -0.45
C GLY A 53 1.92 6.83 -1.23
N GLY A 54 3.07 6.66 -1.87
CA GLY A 54 3.43 5.45 -2.61
C GLY A 54 3.58 4.22 -1.72
N VAL A 55 4.23 4.37 -0.57
CA VAL A 55 4.33 3.31 0.44
C VAL A 55 2.96 2.94 0.99
N MET A 56 2.08 3.92 1.27
CA MET A 56 0.70 3.65 1.70
C MET A 56 -0.10 2.88 0.64
N LEU A 57 0.03 3.21 -0.65
CA LEU A 57 -0.60 2.45 -1.74
C LEU A 57 -0.08 1.02 -1.83
N ALA A 58 1.24 0.85 -1.73
CA ALA A 58 1.87 -0.45 -1.80
C ALA A 58 1.45 -1.36 -0.62
N LEU A 59 1.34 -0.79 0.59
CA LEU A 59 0.80 -1.48 1.77
C LEU A 59 -0.68 -1.82 1.61
N GLY A 60 -1.50 -0.92 1.07
CA GLY A 60 -2.90 -1.21 0.77
C GLY A 60 -3.05 -2.37 -0.22
N ARG A 61 -2.17 -2.45 -1.21
CA ARG A 61 -2.15 -3.57 -2.17
C ARG A 61 -1.65 -4.87 -1.53
N ALA A 62 -0.66 -4.80 -0.65
CA ALA A 62 -0.16 -5.92 0.13
C ALA A 62 -1.25 -6.54 1.02
N LEU A 63 -2.07 -5.68 1.64
CA LEU A 63 -3.25 -6.09 2.39
C LEU A 63 -4.28 -6.74 1.47
N GLY A 64 -4.49 -6.23 0.25
CA GLY A 64 -5.37 -6.84 -0.75
C GLY A 64 -4.93 -8.26 -1.18
N GLU A 65 -3.64 -8.58 -1.10
CA GLU A 65 -3.08 -9.91 -1.33
C GLU A 65 -3.37 -10.94 -0.22
N THR A 66 -4.38 -10.68 0.62
CA THR A 66 -4.92 -11.55 1.68
C THR A 66 -4.96 -13.05 1.40
N MET A 67 -5.06 -13.49 0.14
CA MET A 67 -4.95 -14.92 -0.23
C MET A 67 -3.57 -15.50 0.14
N ALA A 68 -2.47 -14.79 -0.13
CA ALA A 68 -1.12 -15.23 0.24
C ALA A 68 -0.92 -15.27 1.75
N VAL A 69 -1.51 -14.32 2.49
CA VAL A 69 -1.44 -14.26 3.96
C VAL A 69 -2.24 -15.40 4.59
N THR A 70 -3.38 -15.76 4.00
CA THR A 70 -4.22 -16.88 4.45
C THR A 70 -3.49 -18.22 4.39
N PHE A 71 -2.74 -18.46 3.29
CA PHE A 71 -1.91 -19.66 3.15
C PHE A 71 -0.76 -19.73 4.16
N ILE A 72 -0.34 -18.60 4.74
CA ILE A 72 0.75 -18.54 5.73
C ILE A 72 0.22 -18.69 7.16
N ILE A 73 -0.94 -18.12 7.51
CA ILE A 73 -1.49 -18.15 8.88
C ILE A 73 -2.18 -19.50 9.20
N GLY A 74 -2.65 -20.24 8.19
CA GLY A 74 -3.08 -21.63 8.37
C GLY A 74 -4.58 -21.86 8.61
N ASN A 75 -5.43 -20.89 8.31
CA ASN A 75 -6.91 -21.01 8.24
C ASN A 75 -7.55 -21.81 9.40
N SER A 76 -7.23 -21.51 10.66
CA SER A 76 -7.83 -22.18 11.83
C SER A 76 -8.87 -21.29 12.52
N PHE A 77 -10.10 -21.79 12.65
CA PHE A 77 -11.27 -21.09 13.21
C PHE A 77 -11.40 -21.23 14.74
N LYS A 78 -10.29 -21.31 15.46
CA LYS A 78 -10.32 -21.35 16.94
C LYS A 78 -9.99 -19.97 17.50
N ILE A 79 -10.92 -19.41 18.26
CA ILE A 79 -10.67 -18.21 19.06
C ILE A 79 -9.90 -18.65 20.30
N ASP A 80 -8.58 -18.67 20.18
CA ASP A 80 -7.66 -18.84 21.31
C ASP A 80 -7.15 -17.45 21.73
N GLY A 81 -7.14 -17.16 23.04
CA GLY A 81 -6.72 -15.87 23.60
C GLY A 81 -5.21 -15.61 23.55
N SER A 82 -4.47 -16.31 22.70
CA SER A 82 -3.01 -16.27 22.60
C SER A 82 -2.56 -15.60 21.31
N ILE A 83 -1.59 -14.70 21.38
CA ILE A 83 -1.06 -13.93 20.24
C ILE A 83 -0.35 -14.84 19.20
N PHE A 84 -0.10 -16.11 19.56
CA PHE A 84 0.53 -17.12 18.71
C PHE A 84 -0.44 -18.17 18.12
N SER A 85 -1.75 -18.07 18.37
CA SER A 85 -2.70 -19.02 17.76
C SER A 85 -2.95 -18.69 16.29
N PRO A 86 -3.09 -19.71 15.43
CA PRO A 86 -3.44 -19.50 14.02
C PRO A 86 -4.83 -18.88 13.92
N GLY A 87 -4.92 -17.71 13.30
CA GLY A 87 -6.16 -16.97 13.08
C GLY A 87 -6.64 -17.03 11.63
N THR A 88 -7.87 -16.63 11.38
CA THR A 88 -8.40 -16.43 10.02
C THR A 88 -8.45 -14.95 9.68
N THR A 89 -8.09 -14.59 8.45
CA THR A 89 -8.29 -13.22 7.96
C THR A 89 -9.71 -13.06 7.42
N ILE A 90 -10.26 -11.85 7.41
CA ILE A 90 -11.60 -11.56 6.87
C ILE A 90 -11.74 -12.09 5.43
N SER A 91 -10.72 -11.94 4.59
CA SER A 91 -10.72 -12.48 3.22
C SER A 91 -10.58 -14.00 3.17
N ALA A 92 -9.84 -14.62 4.11
CA ALA A 92 -9.74 -16.08 4.25
C ALA A 92 -11.12 -16.68 4.53
N ALA A 93 -11.84 -16.10 5.48
CA ALA A 93 -13.16 -16.54 5.89
C ALA A 93 -14.14 -16.45 4.71
N ILE A 94 -14.11 -15.36 3.93
CA ILE A 94 -14.91 -15.24 2.71
C ILE A 94 -14.51 -16.31 1.69
N ALA A 95 -13.22 -16.51 1.40
CA ALA A 95 -12.80 -17.48 0.39
C ALA A 95 -13.11 -18.94 0.77
N SER A 96 -13.01 -19.29 2.06
CA SER A 96 -13.20 -20.65 2.57
C SER A 96 -14.66 -20.97 2.87
N GLU A 97 -15.42 -20.04 3.45
CA GLU A 97 -16.79 -20.31 3.93
C GLU A 97 -17.87 -19.88 2.93
N PHE A 98 -17.56 -19.05 1.91
CA PHE A 98 -18.55 -18.70 0.89
C PHE A 98 -18.98 -19.91 0.05
N ALA A 99 -18.13 -20.93 -0.07
CA ALA A 99 -18.45 -22.17 -0.76
C ALA A 99 -19.31 -23.14 0.09
N GLU A 100 -19.19 -23.09 1.42
CA GLU A 100 -19.75 -24.08 2.35
C GLU A 100 -21.04 -23.58 3.06
N SER A 101 -21.36 -22.28 3.02
CA SER A 101 -22.39 -21.66 3.87
C SER A 101 -23.79 -21.52 3.25
N ALA A 102 -24.84 -21.77 4.05
CA ALA A 102 -26.25 -21.59 3.70
C ALA A 102 -26.93 -20.42 4.45
N ASP A 103 -27.84 -19.73 3.76
CA ASP A 103 -28.74 -18.63 4.18
C ASP A 103 -28.15 -17.49 5.04
N LEU A 104 -28.14 -17.63 6.37
CA LEU A 104 -27.77 -16.54 7.30
C LEU A 104 -26.27 -16.24 7.29
N HIS A 105 -25.44 -17.27 7.20
CA HIS A 105 -23.98 -17.12 7.25
C HIS A 105 -23.42 -16.52 5.95
N ARG A 106 -24.06 -16.85 4.81
CA ARG A 106 -23.73 -16.25 3.51
C ARG A 106 -24.01 -14.75 3.48
N SER A 107 -25.12 -14.31 4.09
CA SER A 107 -25.47 -12.89 4.21
C SER A 107 -24.47 -12.12 5.08
N ALA A 108 -24.00 -12.73 6.17
CA ALA A 108 -22.96 -12.15 7.03
C ALA A 108 -21.60 -12.04 6.32
N LEU A 109 -21.19 -13.06 5.56
CA LEU A 109 -19.97 -13.02 4.74
C LEU A 109 -20.03 -11.95 3.64
N MET A 110 -21.20 -11.77 3.02
CA MET A 110 -21.43 -10.73 2.02
C MET A 110 -21.27 -9.31 2.62
N TYR A 111 -21.79 -9.11 3.83
CA TYR A 111 -21.62 -7.85 4.58
C TYR A 111 -20.15 -7.59 4.94
N LEU A 112 -19.43 -8.62 5.39
CA LEU A 112 -18.01 -8.53 5.71
C LEU A 112 -17.16 -8.18 4.47
N GLY A 113 -17.50 -8.77 3.32
CA GLY A 113 -16.89 -8.45 2.03
C GLY A 113 -17.18 -7.03 1.56
N LEU A 114 -18.42 -6.55 1.74
CA LEU A 114 -18.79 -5.16 1.45
C LEU A 114 -18.00 -4.17 2.32
N LEU A 115 -17.85 -4.46 3.62
CA LEU A 115 -17.08 -3.63 4.54
C LEU A 115 -15.60 -3.57 4.13
N LEU A 116 -15.02 -4.71 3.78
CA LEU A 116 -13.64 -4.79 3.29
C LEU A 116 -13.46 -4.05 1.95
N PHE A 117 -14.44 -4.14 1.05
CA PHE A 117 -14.46 -3.35 -0.19
C PHE A 117 -14.50 -1.85 0.10
N ILE A 118 -15.37 -1.40 1.00
CA ILE A 118 -15.47 0.02 1.36
C ILE A 118 -14.15 0.52 1.95
N LEU A 119 -13.56 -0.22 2.90
CA LEU A 119 -12.30 0.16 3.54
C LEU A 119 -11.17 0.25 2.51
N THR A 120 -11.00 -0.76 1.67
CA THR A 120 -9.96 -0.77 0.64
C THR A 120 -10.18 0.31 -0.42
N PHE A 121 -11.43 0.55 -0.82
CA PHE A 121 -11.79 1.63 -1.74
C PHE A 121 -11.39 3.00 -1.20
N PHE A 122 -11.76 3.32 0.06
CA PHE A 122 -11.42 4.62 0.65
C PHE A 122 -9.91 4.81 0.83
N VAL A 123 -9.19 3.80 1.29
CA VAL A 123 -7.72 3.86 1.43
C VAL A 123 -7.05 4.08 0.08
N LEU A 124 -7.44 3.30 -0.94
CA LEU A 124 -6.86 3.41 -2.28
C LEU A 124 -7.23 4.74 -2.95
N ALA A 125 -8.48 5.20 -2.80
CA ALA A 125 -8.93 6.48 -3.32
C ALA A 125 -8.19 7.66 -2.66
N ALA A 126 -8.06 7.66 -1.33
CA ALA A 126 -7.34 8.70 -0.61
C ALA A 126 -5.86 8.78 -1.03
N ALA A 127 -5.20 7.63 -1.12
CA ALA A 127 -3.79 7.58 -1.49
C ALA A 127 -3.56 7.93 -2.97
N ARG A 128 -4.48 7.56 -3.88
CA ARG A 128 -4.44 8.00 -5.29
C ARG A 128 -4.68 9.50 -5.43
N LEU A 129 -5.63 10.07 -4.68
CA LEU A 129 -5.89 11.52 -4.66
C LEU A 129 -4.67 12.31 -4.16
N MET A 130 -3.96 11.79 -3.17
CA MET A 130 -2.74 12.40 -2.64
C MET A 130 -1.63 12.47 -3.70
N LEU A 131 -1.43 11.39 -4.47
CA LEU A 131 -0.48 11.39 -5.58
C LEU A 131 -0.86 12.36 -6.69
N MET A 132 -2.14 12.39 -7.10
CA MET A 132 -2.61 13.32 -8.14
C MET A 132 -2.40 14.80 -7.74
N ARG A 133 -2.44 15.12 -6.44
CA ARG A 133 -2.13 16.47 -5.95
C ARG A 133 -0.66 16.84 -6.03
N LEU A 134 0.25 15.87 -5.98
CA LEU A 134 1.69 16.10 -6.14
C LEU A 134 2.05 16.34 -7.60
N GLU A 135 1.49 15.56 -8.52
CA GLU A 135 1.67 15.78 -9.97
C GLU A 135 1.20 17.18 -10.37
N LYS A 136 0.05 17.64 -9.85
CA LYS A 136 -0.44 19.01 -10.08
C LYS A 136 0.45 20.12 -9.53
N ARG A 137 1.24 19.86 -8.48
CA ARG A 137 2.20 20.83 -7.93
C ARG A 137 3.53 20.84 -8.67
N ALA A 138 3.89 19.75 -9.33
CA ALA A 138 5.11 19.65 -10.12
C ALA A 138 4.96 20.23 -11.54
N GLY A 139 3.74 20.36 -12.04
CA GLY A 139 3.42 20.93 -13.36
C GLY A 139 3.02 22.41 -13.38
N ALA A 140 3.35 23.18 -12.33
CA ALA A 140 3.11 24.63 -12.24
C ALA A 140 4.41 25.39 -12.04
#